data_AF-A0A4Z0KLV0-F1
#
_entry.id   AF-A0A4Z0KLV0-F1
#
_cell.length_a   1.000
_cell.length_b   1.000
_cell.length_c   1.000
_cell.angle_alpha   90.00
_cell.angle_beta   90.00
_cell.angle_gamma   90.00
#
_symmetry.space_group_name_H-M   'P 1'
#
loop_
_entity.id
_entity.type
_entity.pdbx_description
1 polymer ?
#
loop_
_entity_poly.entity_id
_entity_poly.type
_entity_poly.pdbx_seq_one_letter_code
_entity_poly.pdbx_strand_id
1 'polypeptide(L)'
;MRADPERHPQARSIGTGFDLSSMGNHLSQVTPFFQIIQQFSEISTDRMHVAIAGAMLGASVKLYPGNYGKAISVYRHSLLRNYPNVQIREWS
;
A
#
# COMPACT_ATOMS: atom_id res chain seq x y z
N MET A 1 7.31 -12.47 -5.83
CA MET A 1 7.44 -11.49 -4.71
C MET A 1 8.87 -10.97 -4.72
N ARG A 2 9.07 -9.65 -4.84
CA ARG A 2 10.40 -9.03 -4.96
C ARG A 2 11.20 -9.07 -3.65
N ALA A 3 12.52 -9.18 -3.76
CA ALA A 3 13.45 -8.95 -2.65
C ALA A 3 13.67 -7.44 -2.50
N ASP A 4 12.94 -6.82 -1.57
CA ASP A 4 12.99 -5.39 -1.30
C ASP A 4 13.70 -5.13 0.04
N PRO A 5 14.75 -4.29 0.09
CA PRO A 5 15.44 -3.95 1.34
C PRO A 5 14.52 -3.31 2.40
N GLU A 6 13.44 -2.65 1.98
CA GLU A 6 12.50 -1.99 2.89
C GLU A 6 11.45 -2.96 3.47
N ARG A 7 11.46 -4.22 3.05
CA ARG A 7 10.55 -5.27 3.53
C ARG A 7 10.76 -5.53 5.02
N HIS A 8 9.65 -5.66 5.74
CA HIS A 8 9.69 -6.09 7.13
C HIS A 8 10.08 -7.58 7.24
N PRO A 9 10.92 -8.01 8.21
CA PRO A 9 11.37 -9.40 8.35
C PRO A 9 10.20 -10.38 8.53
N GLN A 10 9.11 -9.92 9.15
CA GLN A 10 7.90 -10.72 9.37
C GLN A 10 6.89 -10.61 8.22
N ALA A 11 7.20 -9.86 7.14
CA ALA A 11 6.28 -9.70 6.02
C ALA A 11 6.01 -11.05 5.36
N ARG A 12 4.73 -11.42 5.29
CA ARG A 12 4.24 -12.64 4.62
C ARG A 12 3.27 -12.24 3.51
N SER A 13 3.14 -13.08 2.48
CA SER A 13 2.10 -12.89 1.47
C SER A 13 0.73 -13.03 2.12
N ILE A 14 -0.08 -11.98 2.07
CA ILE A 14 -1.48 -12.02 2.51
C ILE A 14 -2.33 -12.41 1.29
N GLY A 15 -2.88 -13.62 1.30
CA GLY A 15 -3.74 -14.15 0.23
C GLY A 15 -3.03 -14.41 -1.11
N THR A 16 -3.80 -14.50 -2.20
CA THR A 16 -3.32 -14.71 -3.58
C THR A 16 -2.96 -13.37 -4.24
N GLY A 17 -2.19 -12.54 -3.54
CA GLY A 17 -1.97 -11.12 -3.87
C GLY A 17 -1.36 -10.87 -5.25
N PHE A 18 -1.82 -9.80 -5.90
CA PHE A 18 -1.29 -9.30 -7.17
C PHE A 18 -0.20 -8.25 -6.91
N ASP A 19 1.03 -8.49 -7.39
CA ASP A 19 2.17 -7.59 -7.17
C ASP A 19 2.17 -6.42 -8.16
N LEU A 20 1.53 -5.32 -7.76
CA LEU A 20 1.47 -4.07 -8.53
C LEU A 20 2.79 -3.32 -8.61
N SER A 21 3.71 -3.56 -7.69
CA SER A 21 4.95 -2.77 -7.57
C SER A 21 5.90 -2.95 -8.76
N SER A 22 5.66 -4.00 -9.56
CA SER A 22 6.50 -4.39 -10.70
C SER A 22 6.06 -3.84 -12.04
N MET A 23 4.87 -3.25 -12.13
CA MET A 23 4.27 -2.81 -13.39
C MET A 23 4.67 -1.40 -13.84
N GLY A 24 5.44 -0.67 -13.04
CA GLY A 24 5.89 0.67 -13.39
C GLY A 24 6.84 1.27 -12.38
N ASN A 25 7.34 2.47 -12.69
CA ASN A 25 8.18 3.28 -11.81
C ASN A 25 7.70 4.75 -11.81
N HIS A 26 8.45 5.63 -11.16
CA HIS A 26 8.12 7.06 -11.04
C HIS A 26 8.06 7.82 -12.38
N LEU A 27 8.54 7.25 -13.48
CA LEU A 27 8.47 7.81 -14.83
C LEU A 27 7.33 7.20 -15.67
N SER A 28 6.66 6.17 -15.15
CA SER A 28 5.56 5.52 -15.85
C SER A 28 4.27 6.34 -15.74
N GLN A 29 3.40 6.23 -16.73
CA GLN A 29 2.08 6.85 -16.66
C GLN A 29 1.32 6.31 -15.43
N VAL A 30 0.67 7.22 -14.71
CA VAL A 30 -0.01 6.89 -13.47
C VAL A 30 -1.41 6.29 -13.70
N THR A 31 -2.02 6.53 -14.86
CA THR A 31 -3.38 6.08 -15.17
C THR A 31 -3.57 4.56 -15.06
N PRO A 32 -2.71 3.71 -15.65
CA PRO A 32 -2.85 2.26 -15.51
C PRO A 32 -2.77 1.78 -14.06
N PHE A 33 -1.98 2.45 -13.22
CA PHE A 33 -1.87 2.12 -11.79
C PHE A 33 -3.20 2.33 -11.05
N PHE A 34 -3.86 3.47 -11.25
CA PHE A 34 -5.17 3.74 -10.65
C PHE A 34 -6.26 2.81 -11.22
N GLN A 35 -6.25 2.54 -12.53
CA GLN A 35 -7.22 1.65 -13.16
C GLN A 35 -7.18 0.24 -12.59
N ILE A 36 -5.99 -0.29 -12.29
CA ILE A 36 -5.88 -1.62 -11.68
C ILE A 36 -6.37 -1.57 -10.22
N ILE A 37 -5.96 -0.56 -9.45
CA ILE A 37 -6.34 -0.45 -8.03
C ILE A 37 -7.86 -0.30 -7.87
N GLN A 38 -8.53 0.42 -8.76
CA GLN A 38 -9.98 0.65 -8.72
C GLN A 38 -10.81 -0.65 -8.80
N GLN A 39 -10.23 -1.74 -9.27
CA GLN A 39 -10.89 -3.05 -9.35
C GLN A 39 -11.10 -3.70 -7.97
N PHE A 40 -10.45 -3.19 -6.91
CA PHE A 40 -10.44 -3.79 -5.58
C PHE A 40 -11.20 -2.96 -4.56
N SER A 41 -12.10 -3.59 -3.81
CA SER A 41 -12.82 -2.96 -2.69
C SER A 41 -12.04 -2.98 -1.37
N GLU A 42 -11.10 -3.92 -1.20
CA GLU A 42 -10.19 -4.01 -0.07
C GLU A 42 -8.74 -4.22 -0.55
N ILE A 43 -7.79 -3.51 0.08
CA ILE A 43 -6.37 -3.54 -0.26
C ILE A 43 -5.56 -3.77 1.01
N SER A 44 -4.75 -4.84 1.02
CA SER A 44 -3.76 -5.10 2.06
C SER A 44 -2.36 -4.94 1.47
N THR A 45 -1.57 -4.01 1.98
CA THR A 45 -0.27 -3.69 1.36
C THR A 45 0.74 -3.14 2.35
N ASP A 46 2.02 -3.36 2.06
CA ASP A 46 3.15 -2.68 2.69
C ASP A 46 3.74 -1.55 1.83
N ARG A 47 3.16 -1.33 0.65
CA ARG A 47 3.59 -0.32 -0.32
C ARG A 47 2.83 0.98 -0.10
N MET A 48 3.55 2.00 0.32
CA MET A 48 2.98 3.32 0.63
C MET A 48 2.15 3.92 -0.52
N HIS A 49 2.65 3.90 -1.75
CA HIS A 49 1.93 4.46 -2.90
C HIS A 49 0.65 3.69 -3.24
N VAL A 50 0.63 2.36 -3.02
CA VAL A 50 -0.57 1.55 -3.21
C VAL A 50 -1.62 1.92 -2.15
N ALA A 51 -1.20 2.12 -0.91
CA ALA A 51 -2.09 2.55 0.16
C ALA A 51 -2.68 3.94 -0.11
N ILE A 52 -1.88 4.90 -0.58
CA ILE A 52 -2.35 6.25 -0.92
C ILE A 52 -3.37 6.20 -2.08
N ALA A 53 -3.06 5.48 -3.16
CA ALA A 53 -3.98 5.37 -4.30
C ALA A 53 -5.29 4.66 -3.93
N GLY A 54 -5.22 3.58 -3.15
CA GLY A 54 -6.41 2.91 -2.62
C GLY A 54 -7.26 3.83 -1.74
N ALA A 55 -6.60 4.66 -0.92
CA ALA A 55 -7.26 5.64 -0.06
C ALA A 55 -8.03 6.68 -0.90
N MET A 56 -7.38 7.24 -1.93
CA MET A 56 -7.96 8.21 -2.85
C MET A 56 -9.15 7.65 -3.65
N LEU A 57 -9.11 6.35 -3.97
CA LEU A 57 -10.17 5.64 -4.69
C LEU A 57 -11.31 5.14 -3.78
N GLY A 58 -11.22 5.34 -2.46
CA GLY A 58 -12.25 4.96 -1.51
C GLY A 58 -12.25 3.48 -1.10
N ALA A 59 -11.22 2.71 -1.45
CA ALA A 59 -11.10 1.31 -1.03
C ALA A 59 -10.82 1.20 0.48
N SER A 60 -11.18 0.08 1.11
CA SER A 60 -10.75 -0.24 2.48
C SER A 60 -9.27 -0.63 2.48
N VAL A 61 -8.40 0.17 3.08
CA VAL A 61 -6.94 -0.03 3.02
C VAL A 61 -6.39 -0.47 4.37
N LYS A 62 -5.69 -1.61 4.38
CA LYS A 62 -4.87 -2.11 5.49
C LYS A 62 -3.40 -1.90 5.14
N LEU A 63 -2.81 -0.86 5.72
CA LEU A 63 -1.40 -0.52 5.52
C LEU A 63 -0.54 -1.22 6.57
N TYR A 64 0.39 -2.05 6.10
CA TYR A 64 1.39 -2.73 6.93
C TYR A 64 2.71 -1.96 6.87
N PRO A 65 3.29 -1.53 8.00
CA PRO A 65 4.53 -0.78 7.97
C PRO A 65 5.72 -1.67 7.57
N GLY A 66 6.57 -1.13 6.69
CA GLY A 66 7.89 -1.68 6.39
C GLY A 66 8.94 -1.32 7.45
N ASN A 67 10.17 -1.75 7.22
CA ASN A 67 11.26 -1.65 8.22
C ASN A 67 11.69 -0.23 8.61
N TYR A 68 11.47 0.75 7.72
CA TYR A 68 12.07 2.07 7.86
C TYR A 68 11.13 3.13 8.46
N GLY A 69 9.94 2.75 8.97
CA GLY A 69 9.03 3.66 9.67
C GLY A 69 8.41 4.79 8.82
N LYS A 70 8.85 4.99 7.57
CA LYS A 70 8.34 6.01 6.63
C LYS A 70 6.83 5.91 6.44
N ALA A 71 6.33 4.68 6.24
CA ALA A 71 4.90 4.41 6.08
C ALA A 71 4.09 4.84 7.31
N ILE A 72 4.62 4.64 8.52
CA ILE A 72 3.99 5.07 9.77
C ILE A 72 3.91 6.60 9.84
N SER A 73 5.01 7.28 9.48
CA SER A 73 5.04 8.75 9.48
C SER A 73 4.00 9.33 8.51
N VAL A 74 3.93 8.82 7.28
CA VAL A 74 2.94 9.24 6.29
C VAL A 74 1.52 8.90 6.73
N TYR A 75 1.31 7.74 7.33
CA TYR A 75 0.01 7.38 7.90
C TYR A 75 -0.43 8.41 8.95
N ARG A 76 0.43 8.70 9.93
CA ARG A 76 0.10 9.61 11.05
C ARG A 76 -0.15 11.05 10.61
N HIS A 77 0.63 11.57 9.67
CA HIS A 77 0.57 12.98 9.29
C HIS A 77 -0.39 13.25 8.12
N SER A 78 -0.62 12.27 7.25
CA SER A 78 -1.37 12.48 6.00
C SER A 78 -2.61 11.60 5.89
N LEU A 79 -2.54 10.31 6.22
CA LEU A 79 -3.66 9.39 5.95
C LEU A 79 -4.69 9.40 7.09
N LEU A 80 -4.25 9.37 8.34
CA LEU A 80 -5.10 9.21 9.52
C LEU A 80 -6.23 10.25 9.61
N ARG A 81 -5.94 11.52 9.25
CA ARG A 81 -6.94 12.61 9.32
C ARG A 81 -7.76 12.78 8.06
N ASN A 82 -7.23 12.40 6.91
CA ASN A 82 -7.83 12.71 5.61
C ASN A 82 -8.56 11.52 4.97
N TYR A 83 -8.21 10.28 5.37
CA TYR A 83 -8.71 9.06 4.77
C TYR A 83 -9.14 8.05 5.84
N PRO A 84 -10.39 8.13 6.32
CA PRO A 84 -10.91 7.26 7.39
C PRO A 84 -11.00 5.78 6.98
N ASN A 85 -10.93 5.49 5.68
CA ASN A 85 -10.90 4.16 5.08
C ASN A 85 -9.52 3.48 5.17
N VAL A 86 -8.49 4.14 5.74
CA VAL A 86 -7.15 3.59 5.90
C VAL A 86 -6.90 3.20 7.35
N GLN A 87 -6.44 1.97 7.58
CA GLN A 87 -6.05 1.45 8.88
C GLN A 87 -4.63 0.93 8.85
N ILE A 88 -3.83 1.28 9.86
CA ILE A 88 -2.53 0.66 10.05
C ILE A 88 -2.69 -0.72 10.70
N ARG A 89 -1.95 -1.72 10.22
CA ARG A 89 -1.94 -3.09 10.74
C ARG A 89 -0.51 -3.53 11.01
N GLU A 90 -0.30 -4.25 12.10
CA GLU A 90 0.97 -4.89 12.41
C GLU A 90 1.08 -6.23 11.67
N TRP A 91 2.31 -6.67 11.42
CA TRP A 91 2.57 -8.02 10.95
C TRP A 91 2.32 -9.01 12.09
N SER A 92 1.54 -10.05 11.84
CA SER A 92 1.20 -11.13 12.79
C SER A 92 1.54 -12.50 12.22
#